data_AF-D5RKT3-F1
#
_entry.id   AF-D5RKT3-F1
#
_cell.length_a   1.000
_cell.length_b   1.000
_cell.length_c   1.000
_cell.angle_alpha   90.00
_cell.angle_beta   90.00
_cell.angle_gamma   90.00
#
_symmetry.space_group_name_H-M   'P 1'
#
loop_
_entity.id
_entity.type
_entity.pdbx_description
1 polymer ?
#
loop_
_entity_poly.entity_id
_entity_poly.type
_entity_poly.pdbx_seq_one_letter_code
_entity_poly.pdbx_strand_id
1 'polypeptide(L)'
;MLGKAREAYDAYAGQLREAGVEPGQMVSYRQQQLAAAQPVAQMQRNFRADDITGTDVRNPQDEYLGSVEDVILDPGSGRVGYVILSRGGFLGIGADYVALPWEKLRATPQMDAFVLRASEEVLDEAPTVDPDSFADATAGAEQRQAIDRFWQQHSQGG
;
A
#
# COMPACT_ATOMS: atom_id res chain seq x y z
N MET A 1 -7.80 5.46 -23.82
CA MET A 1 -7.94 6.00 -22.45
C MET A 1 -9.20 5.49 -21.73
N LEU A 2 -10.42 5.60 -22.30
CA LEU A 2 -11.67 5.16 -21.64
C LEU A 2 -11.87 3.64 -21.45
N GLY A 3 -11.23 2.78 -22.25
CA GLY A 3 -11.41 1.32 -22.17
C GLY A 3 -10.82 0.69 -20.90
N LYS A 4 -9.58 1.06 -20.53
CA LYS A 4 -8.88 0.48 -19.38
C LYS A 4 -9.53 0.83 -18.03
N ALA A 5 -10.03 2.06 -17.89
CA ALA A 5 -10.74 2.47 -16.68
C ALA A 5 -12.03 1.67 -16.46
N ARG A 6 -12.73 1.33 -17.54
CA ARG A 6 -13.92 0.49 -17.49
C ARG A 6 -13.59 -0.96 -17.15
N GLU A 7 -12.53 -1.51 -17.74
CA GLU A 7 -12.07 -2.87 -17.43
C GLU A 7 -11.68 -3.02 -15.95
N ALA A 8 -10.94 -2.07 -15.39
CA ALA A 8 -10.60 -2.06 -13.96
C ALA A 8 -11.83 -1.96 -13.07
N TYR A 9 -12.79 -1.08 -13.42
CA TYR A 9 -14.05 -0.96 -12.69
C TYR A 9 -14.90 -2.23 -12.77
N ASP A 10 -15.00 -2.85 -13.95
CA ASP A 10 -15.77 -4.08 -14.17
C ASP A 10 -15.15 -5.27 -13.41
N ALA A 11 -13.81 -5.37 -13.36
CA ALA A 11 -13.10 -6.36 -12.56
C ALA A 11 -13.33 -6.17 -11.05
N TYR A 12 -13.19 -4.93 -10.56
CA TYR A 12 -13.47 -4.58 -9.16
C TYR A 12 -14.92 -4.86 -8.78
N ALA A 13 -15.89 -4.46 -9.63
CA ALA A 13 -17.31 -4.74 -9.42
C ALA A 13 -17.61 -6.25 -9.48
N GLY A 14 -16.87 -7.01 -10.28
CA GLY A 14 -16.94 -8.47 -10.33
C GLY A 14 -16.55 -9.10 -9.00
N GLN A 15 -15.40 -8.73 -8.44
CA GLN A 15 -14.92 -9.22 -7.15
C GLN A 15 -15.90 -8.93 -6.00
N LEU A 16 -16.49 -7.72 -6.00
CA LEU A 16 -17.50 -7.35 -5.00
C LEU A 16 -18.77 -8.19 -5.12
N ARG A 17 -19.22 -8.49 -6.35
CA ARG A 17 -20.36 -9.39 -6.58
C ARG A 17 -20.06 -10.82 -6.14
N GLU A 18 -18.85 -11.31 -6.39
CA GLU A 18 -18.40 -12.62 -5.89
C GLU A 18 -18.37 -12.66 -4.35
N ALA A 19 -18.01 -11.54 -3.72
CA ALA A 19 -18.08 -11.35 -2.27
C ALA A 19 -19.51 -11.09 -1.75
N GLY A 20 -20.53 -11.04 -2.62
CA GLY A 20 -21.91 -10.77 -2.26
C GLY A 20 -22.19 -9.32 -1.82
N VAL A 21 -21.31 -8.38 -2.17
CA VAL A 21 -21.39 -6.97 -1.79
C VAL A 21 -22.14 -6.18 -2.87
N GLU A 22 -23.27 -5.57 -2.50
CA GLU A 22 -23.99 -4.66 -3.39
C GLU A 22 -23.34 -3.27 -3.44
N PRO A 23 -23.49 -2.50 -4.55
CA PRO A 23 -22.90 -1.16 -4.66
C PRO A 23 -23.25 -0.21 -3.50
N GLY A 24 -24.48 -0.29 -2.98
CA GLY A 24 -24.92 0.51 -1.83
C GLY A 24 -24.34 0.08 -0.48
N GLN A 25 -23.67 -1.08 -0.43
CA GLN A 25 -23.08 -1.66 0.77
C GLN A 25 -21.55 -1.55 0.79
N MET A 26 -20.92 -1.08 -0.28
CA MET A 26 -19.45 -1.04 -0.41
C MET A 26 -18.76 -0.32 0.75
N VAL A 27 -19.29 0.84 1.18
CA VAL A 27 -18.71 1.62 2.27
C VAL A 27 -18.75 0.84 3.58
N SER A 28 -19.89 0.23 3.91
CA SER A 28 -20.03 -0.58 5.12
C SER A 28 -19.15 -1.83 5.09
N TYR A 29 -19.08 -2.51 3.94
CA TYR A 29 -18.19 -3.65 3.73
C TYR A 29 -16.74 -3.24 3.95
N ARG A 30 -16.26 -2.19 3.27
CA ARG A 30 -14.88 -1.74 3.40
C ARG A 30 -14.56 -1.33 4.83
N GLN A 31 -15.46 -0.64 5.54
CA GLN A 31 -15.24 -0.28 6.94
C GLN A 31 -15.05 -1.51 7.84
N GLN A 32 -15.83 -2.59 7.61
CA GLN A 32 -15.66 -3.86 8.32
C GLN A 32 -14.30 -4.50 8.02
N GLN A 33 -13.88 -4.47 6.76
CA GLN A 33 -12.60 -5.00 6.29
C GLN A 33 -11.41 -4.29 6.92
N LEU A 34 -11.43 -2.95 6.90
CA LEU A 34 -10.40 -2.11 7.52
C LEU A 34 -10.31 -2.36 9.02
N ALA A 35 -11.45 -2.52 9.71
CA ALA A 35 -11.50 -2.84 11.14
C ALA A 35 -10.96 -4.25 11.45
N ALA A 36 -11.17 -5.21 10.54
CA ALA A 36 -10.67 -6.57 10.65
C ALA A 36 -9.22 -6.74 10.20
N ALA A 37 -8.58 -5.69 9.67
CA ALA A 37 -7.23 -5.78 9.13
C ALA A 37 -6.21 -6.19 10.21
N GLN A 38 -5.35 -7.14 9.86
CA GLN A 38 -4.32 -7.69 10.76
C GLN A 38 -2.93 -7.28 10.29
N PRO A 39 -1.93 -7.10 11.18
CA PRO A 39 -0.56 -6.89 10.76
C PRO A 39 -0.15 -7.95 9.74
N VAL A 40 0.55 -7.55 8.68
CA VAL A 40 0.95 -8.48 7.61
C VAL A 40 1.76 -9.68 8.14
N ALA A 41 2.53 -9.48 9.23
CA ALA A 41 3.28 -10.54 9.90
C ALA A 41 2.43 -11.58 10.64
N GLN A 42 1.14 -11.30 10.90
CA GLN A 42 0.20 -12.21 11.56
C GLN A 42 -0.66 -12.99 10.57
N MET A 43 -0.63 -12.63 9.29
CA MET A 43 -1.40 -13.27 8.24
C MET A 43 -0.92 -14.71 8.03
N GLN A 44 -1.84 -15.67 8.08
CA GLN A 44 -1.56 -17.09 7.90
C GLN A 44 -1.73 -17.53 6.44
N ARG A 45 -1.24 -16.71 5.50
CA ARG A 45 -1.28 -16.99 4.05
C ARG A 45 -0.07 -16.42 3.34
N ASN A 46 0.23 -16.95 2.16
CA ASN A 46 1.20 -16.36 1.26
C ASN A 46 0.56 -15.25 0.43
N PHE A 47 1.39 -14.29 0.04
CA PHE A 47 1.04 -13.23 -0.90
C PHE A 47 1.83 -13.44 -2.18
N ARG A 48 1.15 -13.35 -3.32
CA ARG A 48 1.86 -13.20 -4.59
C ARG A 48 2.22 -11.73 -4.75
N ALA A 49 3.33 -11.43 -5.42
CA ALA A 49 3.72 -10.03 -5.66
C ALA A 49 2.63 -9.26 -6.42
N ASP A 50 1.96 -9.92 -7.38
CA ASP A 50 0.85 -9.34 -8.13
C ASP A 50 -0.45 -9.20 -7.33
N ASP A 51 -0.57 -9.88 -6.19
CA ASP A 51 -1.66 -9.63 -5.23
C ASP A 51 -1.37 -8.41 -4.34
N ILE A 52 -0.12 -7.95 -4.27
CA ILE A 52 0.33 -6.81 -3.45
C ILE A 52 0.33 -5.53 -4.29
N THR A 53 0.90 -5.60 -5.49
CA THR A 53 0.94 -4.46 -6.41
C THR A 53 -0.46 -4.12 -6.92
N GLY A 54 -0.78 -2.84 -6.96
CA GLY A 54 -2.11 -2.33 -7.33
C GLY A 54 -3.12 -2.32 -6.18
N THR A 55 -2.80 -2.90 -5.02
CA THR A 55 -3.67 -2.85 -3.85
C THR A 55 -3.72 -1.44 -3.26
N ASP A 56 -4.93 -0.97 -2.94
CA ASP A 56 -5.14 0.30 -2.25
C ASP A 56 -4.46 0.30 -0.88
N VAL A 57 -3.83 1.40 -0.51
CA VAL A 57 -3.40 1.68 0.86
C VAL A 57 -4.33 2.73 1.44
N ARG A 58 -4.93 2.43 2.58
CA ARG A 58 -5.90 3.29 3.26
C ARG A 58 -5.55 3.43 4.72
N ASN A 59 -6.12 4.43 5.40
CA ASN A 59 -6.03 4.53 6.85
C ASN A 59 -7.28 3.94 7.55
N PRO A 60 -7.30 3.83 8.89
CA PRO A 60 -8.45 3.30 9.63
C PRO A 60 -9.76 4.09 9.45
N GLN A 61 -9.68 5.35 9.02
CA GLN A 61 -10.80 6.24 8.73
C GLN A 61 -11.34 6.09 7.30
N ASP A 62 -10.83 5.11 6.55
CA ASP A 62 -11.17 4.87 5.14
C ASP A 62 -10.69 5.96 4.17
N GLU A 63 -9.70 6.78 4.59
CA GLU A 63 -9.05 7.73 3.69
C GLU A 63 -8.08 6.98 2.78
N TYR A 64 -8.11 7.30 1.48
CA TYR A 64 -7.27 6.68 0.46
C TYR A 64 -5.91 7.38 0.44
N LEU A 65 -4.84 6.63 0.69
CA LEU A 65 -3.49 7.19 0.78
C LEU A 65 -2.69 7.02 -0.53
N GLY A 66 -3.13 6.11 -1.41
CA GLY A 66 -2.44 5.74 -2.63
C GLY A 66 -2.63 4.26 -2.95
N SER A 67 -1.88 3.76 -3.92
CA SER A 67 -1.85 2.34 -4.29
C SER A 67 -0.42 1.83 -4.31
N VAL A 68 -0.23 0.54 -4.05
CA VAL A 68 1.10 -0.06 -4.08
C VAL A 68 1.59 -0.14 -5.53
N GLU A 69 2.68 0.54 -5.85
CA GLU A 69 3.34 0.47 -7.17
C GLU A 69 4.23 -0.77 -7.26
N ASP A 70 5.07 -0.99 -6.24
CA ASP A 70 6.11 -2.02 -6.28
C ASP A 70 6.48 -2.55 -4.88
N VAL A 71 7.26 -3.63 -4.85
CA VAL A 71 7.70 -4.32 -3.64
C VAL A 71 9.22 -4.45 -3.65
N ILE A 72 9.87 -3.92 -2.62
CA ILE A 72 11.33 -3.97 -2.46
C ILE A 72 11.69 -5.15 -1.56
N LEU A 73 12.43 -6.10 -2.13
CA LEU A 73 13.00 -7.24 -1.40
C LEU A 73 14.36 -6.88 -0.81
N ASP A 74 14.61 -7.29 0.43
CA ASP A 74 15.94 -7.31 1.03
C ASP A 74 16.64 -8.62 0.62
N PRO A 75 17.71 -8.55 -0.20
CA PRO A 75 18.41 -9.74 -0.67
C PRO A 75 19.15 -10.48 0.46
N GLY A 76 19.48 -9.81 1.57
CA GLY A 76 20.18 -10.43 2.70
C GLY A 76 19.26 -11.35 3.51
N SER A 77 18.02 -10.93 3.74
CA SER A 77 17.04 -11.70 4.52
C SER A 77 16.05 -12.49 3.66
N GLY A 78 15.91 -12.15 2.37
CA GLY A 78 14.90 -12.70 1.47
C GLY A 78 13.48 -12.21 1.77
N ARG A 79 13.34 -11.18 2.61
CA ARG A 79 12.04 -10.64 3.05
C ARG A 79 11.68 -9.37 2.28
N VAL A 80 10.41 -9.02 2.27
CA VAL A 80 9.98 -7.68 1.84
C VAL A 80 10.44 -6.67 2.88
N GLY A 81 11.24 -5.70 2.46
CA GLY A 81 11.63 -4.56 3.29
C GLY A 81 10.59 -3.44 3.21
N TYR A 82 10.24 -3.05 1.97
CA TYR A 82 9.32 -1.94 1.71
C TYR A 82 8.31 -2.28 0.64
N VAL A 83 7.16 -1.60 0.68
CA VAL A 83 6.32 -1.39 -0.51
C VAL A 83 6.46 0.05 -0.95
N ILE A 84 6.37 0.28 -2.25
CA ILE A 84 6.36 1.62 -2.83
C ILE A 84 4.91 2.05 -2.97
N LEU A 85 4.53 3.09 -2.25
CA LEU A 85 3.23 3.74 -2.36
C LEU A 85 3.30 4.82 -3.45
N SER A 86 2.44 4.70 -4.46
CA SER A 86 2.22 5.77 -5.44
C SER A 86 1.13 6.71 -4.95
N ARG A 87 1.46 8.00 -4.82
CA ARG A 87 0.58 9.07 -4.36
C ARG A 87 0.35 10.08 -5.49
N GLY A 88 -0.92 10.23 -5.90
CA GLY A 88 -1.30 11.17 -6.96
C GLY A 88 -0.81 10.75 -8.36
N GLY A 89 -1.06 11.61 -9.35
CA GLY A 89 -0.76 11.33 -10.76
C GLY A 89 -1.76 10.39 -11.45
N PHE A 90 -1.66 10.26 -12.76
CA PHE A 90 -2.37 9.26 -13.55
C PHE A 90 -1.30 8.41 -14.25
N LEU A 91 -1.26 7.10 -14.00
CA LEU A 91 -0.33 6.16 -14.67
C LEU A 91 1.17 6.57 -14.58
N GLY A 92 1.66 6.94 -13.40
CA GLY A 92 3.09 7.21 -13.14
C GLY A 92 3.61 8.58 -13.60
N ILE A 93 2.77 9.42 -14.22
CA ILE A 93 3.15 10.81 -14.57
C ILE A 93 2.74 11.74 -13.42
N GLY A 94 3.74 12.37 -12.79
CA GLY A 94 3.52 13.31 -11.68
C GLY A 94 3.06 12.65 -10.38
N ALA A 95 3.37 11.37 -10.20
CA ALA A 95 3.17 10.66 -8.93
C ALA A 95 4.38 10.87 -8.02
N ASP A 96 4.12 11.08 -6.73
CA ASP A 96 5.14 11.03 -5.70
C ASP A 96 5.17 9.62 -5.11
N TYR A 97 6.35 9.02 -5.01
CA TYR A 97 6.51 7.70 -4.42
C TYR A 97 6.99 7.80 -2.98
N VAL A 98 6.39 7.03 -2.09
CA VAL A 98 6.78 6.91 -0.69
C VAL A 98 7.05 5.45 -0.37
N ALA A 99 8.20 5.14 0.21
CA ALA A 99 8.49 3.78 0.67
C ALA A 99 7.89 3.54 2.07
N LEU A 100 7.01 2.54 2.18
CA LEU A 100 6.41 2.12 3.44
C LEU A 100 7.09 0.84 3.93
N PRO A 101 7.60 0.78 5.18
CA PRO A 101 8.12 -0.45 5.75
C PRO A 101 7.02 -1.51 5.79
N TRP A 102 7.32 -2.71 5.29
CA TRP A 102 6.35 -3.81 5.20
C TRP A 102 5.65 -4.08 6.53
N GLU A 103 6.41 -4.10 7.62
CA GLU A 103 5.93 -4.33 8.98
C GLU A 103 4.93 -3.31 9.53
N LYS A 104 4.83 -2.11 8.93
CA LYS A 104 3.86 -1.08 9.32
C LYS A 104 2.48 -1.36 8.76
N LEU A 105 2.39 -2.21 7.73
CA LEU A 105 1.14 -2.50 7.04
C LEU A 105 0.32 -3.55 7.77
N ARG A 106 -0.98 -3.41 7.60
CA ARG A 106 -1.97 -4.42 7.94
C ARG A 106 -2.69 -4.82 6.66
N ALA A 107 -3.02 -6.07 6.49
CA ALA A 107 -3.83 -6.53 5.37
C ALA A 107 -5.27 -6.76 5.84
N THR A 108 -6.24 -6.36 5.03
CA THR A 108 -7.62 -6.80 5.22
C THR A 108 -7.73 -8.31 4.95
N PRO A 109 -8.73 -9.02 5.51
CA PRO A 109 -8.78 -10.48 5.38
C PRO A 109 -8.88 -10.97 3.92
N GLN A 110 -9.52 -10.18 3.05
CA GLN A 110 -9.74 -10.49 1.63
C GLN A 110 -8.62 -9.93 0.74
N MET A 111 -7.63 -9.22 1.32
CA MET A 111 -6.57 -8.52 0.57
C MET A 111 -7.12 -7.54 -0.48
N ASP A 112 -8.20 -6.85 -0.13
CA ASP A 112 -8.76 -5.75 -0.94
C ASP A 112 -8.13 -4.40 -0.60
N ALA A 113 -7.44 -4.28 0.54
CA ALA A 113 -6.67 -3.11 0.92
C ALA A 113 -5.54 -3.46 1.91
N PHE A 114 -4.50 -2.64 1.90
CA PHE A 114 -3.62 -2.48 3.05
C PHE A 114 -4.09 -1.31 3.92
N VAL A 115 -3.92 -1.46 5.24
CA VAL A 115 -4.17 -0.40 6.21
C VAL A 115 -2.84 0.09 6.78
N LEU A 116 -2.58 1.38 6.58
CA LEU A 116 -1.49 2.11 7.22
C LEU A 116 -2.08 2.99 8.32
N ARG A 117 -1.53 2.90 9.53
CA ARG A 117 -1.90 3.81 10.63
C ARG A 117 -1.08 5.09 10.56
N ALA A 118 -1.36 5.91 9.56
CA ALA A 118 -0.80 7.24 9.35
C ALA A 118 -1.85 8.11 8.63
N SER A 119 -1.77 9.43 8.81
CA SER A 119 -2.60 10.38 8.07
C SER A 119 -1.94 10.82 6.76
N GLU A 120 -2.66 11.53 5.90
CA GLU A 120 -2.09 12.12 4.69
C GLU A 120 -0.96 13.10 5.01
N GLU A 121 -1.09 13.88 6.09
CA GLU A 121 -0.06 14.86 6.50
C GLU A 121 1.26 14.18 6.85
N VAL A 122 1.21 13.02 7.52
CA VAL A 122 2.43 12.23 7.79
C VAL A 122 3.07 11.79 6.47
N LEU A 123 2.27 11.39 5.48
CA LEU A 123 2.82 11.00 4.19
C LEU A 123 3.38 12.19 3.41
N ASP A 124 2.84 13.40 3.57
CA ASP A 124 3.34 14.62 2.93
C ASP A 124 4.72 15.02 3.44
N GLU A 125 5.03 14.65 4.68
CA GLU A 125 6.35 14.84 5.29
C GLU A 125 7.32 13.68 5.02
N ALA A 126 6.82 12.56 4.49
CA ALA A 126 7.65 11.38 4.24
C ALA A 126 8.65 11.64 3.09
N PRO A 127 9.86 11.06 3.15
CA PRO A 127 10.81 11.17 2.05
C PRO A 127 10.22 10.62 0.75
N THR A 128 10.16 11.45 -0.28
CA THR A 128 9.90 10.97 -1.64
C THR A 128 11.08 10.10 -2.09
N VAL A 129 10.77 9.01 -2.76
CA VAL A 129 11.76 8.06 -3.28
C VAL A 129 11.69 7.98 -4.80
N ASP A 130 12.82 7.64 -5.40
CA ASP A 130 12.84 7.07 -6.75
C ASP A 130 12.90 5.54 -6.59
N PRO A 131 11.89 4.77 -7.06
CA PRO A 131 11.91 3.32 -7.00
C PRO A 131 13.13 2.69 -7.67
N ASP A 132 13.62 3.29 -8.76
CA ASP A 132 14.77 2.76 -9.51
C ASP A 132 16.08 2.89 -8.73
N SER A 133 16.17 3.86 -7.80
CA SER A 133 17.38 4.08 -7.00
C SER A 133 17.67 2.95 -6.00
N PHE A 134 16.67 2.13 -5.66
CA PHE A 134 16.84 0.97 -4.77
C PHE A 134 17.76 -0.10 -5.37
N ALA A 135 17.92 -0.13 -6.71
CA ALA A 135 18.86 -1.03 -7.38
C ALA A 135 20.33 -0.60 -7.25
N ASP A 136 20.59 0.68 -6.91
CA ASP A 136 21.93 1.17 -6.62
C ASP A 136 22.30 0.90 -5.15
N ALA A 137 23.49 0.32 -4.92
CA ALA A 137 23.89 -0.08 -3.57
C ALA A 137 24.10 1.10 -2.61
N THR A 138 24.66 2.21 -3.09
CA THR A 138 25.00 3.38 -2.26
C THR A 138 23.79 4.26 -2.08
N ALA A 139 23.16 4.68 -3.18
CA ALA A 139 21.97 5.52 -3.15
C ALA A 139 20.82 4.79 -2.45
N GLY A 140 20.65 3.49 -2.71
CA GLY A 140 19.68 2.66 -2.01
C GLY A 140 19.94 2.56 -0.51
N ALA A 141 21.20 2.51 -0.05
CA ALA A 141 21.52 2.48 1.37
C ALA A 141 21.20 3.81 2.09
N GLU A 142 21.55 4.94 1.47
CA GLU A 142 21.24 6.27 2.01
C GLU A 142 19.73 6.50 2.06
N GLN A 143 19.01 6.13 1.00
CA GLN A 143 17.57 6.23 0.91
C GLN A 143 16.89 5.37 1.99
N ARG A 144 17.28 4.10 2.17
CA ARG A 144 16.77 3.23 3.24
C ARG A 144 16.97 3.83 4.63
N GLN A 145 18.14 4.40 4.90
CA GLN A 145 18.40 5.03 6.19
C GLN A 145 17.48 6.24 6.46
N ALA A 146 17.19 7.04 5.43
CA ALA A 146 16.27 8.17 5.54
C ALA A 146 14.83 7.69 5.79
N ILE A 147 14.37 6.68 5.05
CA ILE A 147 13.05 6.04 5.21
C ILE A 147 12.89 5.48 6.62
N ASP A 148 13.83 4.65 7.08
CA ASP A 148 13.75 4.00 8.39
C ASP A 148 13.72 5.03 9.52
N ARG A 149 14.55 6.07 9.42
CA ARG A 149 14.59 7.16 10.40
C ARG A 149 13.23 7.87 10.48
N PHE A 150 12.61 8.15 9.34
CA PHE A 150 11.30 8.80 9.28
C PHE A 150 10.21 7.95 9.98
N TRP A 151 10.12 6.66 9.63
CA TRP A 151 9.10 5.76 10.17
C TRP A 151 9.33 5.32 11.61
N GLN A 152 10.57 5.44 12.12
CA GLN A 152 10.88 5.32 13.54
C GLN A 152 10.39 6.53 14.34
N GLN A 153 10.51 7.74 13.80
CA GLN A 153 10.03 8.97 14.47
C GLN A 153 8.50 9.01 14.52
N HIS A 154 7.84 8.53 13.46
CA HIS A 154 6.38 8.52 13.32
C HIS A 154 5.71 7.23 13.82
N SER A 155 6.42 6.37 14.57
CA SER A 155 5.86 5.12 15.10
C SER A 155 4.95 5.29 16.32
N GLN A 156 4.84 6.50 16.88
CA GLN A 156 4.18 6.78 18.17
C GLN A 156 2.84 7.53 18.04
N GLY A 157 2.33 7.76 16.82
CA GLY A 157 1.00 8.33 16.58
C GLY A 157 -0.04 7.23 16.52
N GLY A 158 -0.79 7.03 17.61
CA GLY A 158 -1.87 6.06 17.75
C GLY A 158 -3.20 6.51 17.14
#